data_AF-A0A354H4H2-F1
#
_entry.id   AF-A0A354H4H2-F1
#
_cell.length_a   1.000
_cell.length_b   1.000
_cell.length_c   1.000
_cell.angle_alpha   90.00
_cell.angle_beta   90.00
_cell.angle_gamma   90.00
#
_symmetry.space_group_name_H-M   'P 1'
#
loop_
_entity.id
_entity.type
_entity.pdbx_description
1 polymer ?
#
loop_
_entity_poly.entity_id
_entity_poly.type
_entity_poly.pdbx_seq_one_letter_code
_entity_poly.pdbx_strand_id
1 'polypeptide(L)'
;MESIFNITFDGNKKVSAHFRDFTVHTDQPVAVGGENTAPSPLEIFLSTIGTCAGFYVASFCQSRSIPMDNMSIVQTVFRNDTTHMVEKVTLDIVLPPDFPE
;
A
#
# COMPACT_ATOMS: atom_id res chain seq x y z
N MET A 1 24.26 -2.40 -6.64
CA MET A 1 23.16 -2.28 -7.62
C MET A 1 22.40 -1.03 -7.24
N GLU A 2 22.31 -0.05 -8.14
CA GLU A 2 21.67 1.24 -7.89
C GLU A 2 20.24 1.21 -8.44
N SER A 3 19.30 1.84 -7.74
CA SER A 3 17.92 2.06 -8.23
C SER A 3 17.68 3.56 -8.27
N ILE A 4 17.26 4.06 -9.44
CA ILE A 4 17.00 5.48 -9.68
C ILE A 4 15.49 5.67 -9.84
N PHE A 5 14.94 6.64 -9.13
CA PHE A 5 13.55 7.07 -9.21
C PHE A 5 13.54 8.51 -9.72
N ASN A 6 12.98 8.73 -10.91
CA ASN A 6 12.80 10.08 -11.43
C ASN A 6 11.48 10.64 -10.91
N ILE A 7 11.52 11.79 -10.25
CA ILE A 7 10.33 12.41 -9.64
C ILE A 7 9.92 13.63 -10.47
N THR A 8 8.66 13.69 -10.89
CA THR A 8 8.08 14.82 -11.63
C THR A 8 6.98 15.51 -10.83
N PHE A 9 6.75 16.77 -11.15
CA PHE A 9 5.71 17.61 -10.57
C PHE A 9 4.67 17.91 -11.66
N ASP A 10 3.56 17.19 -11.65
CA ASP A 10 2.62 17.12 -12.79
C ASP A 10 1.50 18.18 -12.71
N GLY A 11 1.78 19.27 -12.00
CA GLY A 11 0.84 20.36 -11.76
C GLY A 11 0.06 20.24 -10.44
N ASN A 12 -0.31 21.40 -9.90
CA ASN A 12 -0.96 21.55 -8.60
C ASN A 12 -0.24 20.79 -7.46
N LYS A 13 -0.82 19.72 -6.93
CA LYS A 13 -0.28 18.88 -5.86
C LYS A 13 0.08 17.45 -6.31
N LYS A 14 0.11 17.22 -7.62
CA LYS A 14 0.43 15.92 -8.21
C LYS A 14 1.94 15.72 -8.29
N VAL A 15 2.39 14.57 -7.85
CA VAL A 15 3.80 14.16 -7.91
C VAL A 15 3.84 12.72 -8.40
N SER A 16 4.64 12.45 -9.43
CA SER A 16 4.79 11.09 -9.97
C SER A 16 6.22 10.59 -9.78
N ALA A 17 6.35 9.30 -9.50
CA ALA A 17 7.62 8.60 -9.50
C ALA A 17 7.71 7.66 -10.71
N HIS A 18 8.79 7.77 -11.47
CA HIS A 18 9.07 6.95 -12.65
C HIS A 18 10.31 6.10 -12.43
N PHE A 19 10.17 4.80 -12.63
CA PHE A 19 11.26 3.83 -12.50
C PHE A 19 10.94 2.58 -13.31
N ARG A 20 11.93 2.07 -14.06
CA ARG A 20 11.71 1.01 -15.06
C ARG A 20 10.56 1.44 -16.01
N ASP A 21 9.60 0.55 -16.24
CA ASP A 21 8.40 0.81 -17.05
C ASP A 21 7.18 1.19 -16.18
N PHE A 22 7.40 1.47 -14.88
CA PHE A 22 6.34 1.83 -13.95
C PHE A 22 6.28 3.34 -13.72
N THR A 23 5.06 3.83 -13.55
CA THR A 23 4.79 5.16 -13.01
C THR A 23 3.85 5.01 -11.82
N VAL A 24 4.23 5.63 -10.70
CA VAL A 24 3.38 5.74 -9.52
C VAL A 24 2.91 7.18 -9.44
N HIS A 25 1.61 7.39 -9.70
CA HIS A 25 0.97 8.69 -9.57
C HIS A 25 0.55 8.93 -8.13
N THR A 26 0.78 10.15 -7.65
CA THR A 26 0.26 10.60 -6.36
C THR A 26 -0.40 11.96 -6.51
N ASP A 27 -1.39 12.22 -5.66
CA ASP A 27 -2.08 13.51 -5.58
C ASP A 27 -2.39 13.80 -4.09
N GLN A 28 -3.15 14.84 -3.82
CA GLN A 28 -3.64 15.14 -2.48
C GLN A 28 -5.16 15.27 -2.50
N PRO A 29 -5.85 15.08 -1.36
CA PRO A 29 -7.27 15.37 -1.25
C PRO A 29 -7.58 16.82 -1.58
N VAL A 30 -8.80 17.07 -2.08
CA VAL A 30 -9.30 18.43 -2.37
C VAL A 30 -9.23 19.34 -1.15
N ALA A 31 -9.47 18.79 0.05
CA ALA A 31 -9.43 19.54 1.32
C ALA A 31 -8.07 20.18 1.64
N VAL A 32 -6.98 19.68 1.06
CA VAL A 32 -5.62 20.23 1.21
C VAL A 32 -5.08 20.79 -0.10
N GLY A 33 -5.99 21.10 -1.05
CA GLY A 33 -5.69 21.78 -2.30
C GLY A 33 -5.24 20.87 -3.45
N GLY A 34 -5.36 19.55 -3.34
CA GLY A 34 -5.15 18.64 -4.47
C GLY A 34 -6.41 18.42 -5.31
N GLU A 35 -6.33 17.49 -6.26
CA GLU A 35 -7.46 17.14 -7.13
C GLU A 35 -8.06 15.76 -6.83
N ASN A 36 -7.49 15.04 -5.86
CA ASN A 36 -7.91 13.71 -5.45
C ASN A 36 -8.01 12.70 -6.63
N THR A 37 -7.13 12.84 -7.62
CA THR A 37 -7.08 11.99 -8.83
C THR A 37 -6.23 10.74 -8.66
N ALA A 38 -5.38 10.70 -7.63
CA ALA A 38 -4.57 9.56 -7.22
C ALA A 38 -4.43 9.57 -5.68
N PRO A 39 -4.06 8.45 -5.03
CA PRO A 39 -3.81 8.45 -3.59
C PRO A 39 -2.66 9.38 -3.20
N SER A 40 -2.64 9.78 -1.92
CA SER A 40 -1.50 10.52 -1.39
C SER A 40 -0.24 9.65 -1.28
N PRO A 41 0.97 10.24 -1.33
CA PRO A 41 2.21 9.51 -1.14
C PRO A 41 2.23 8.69 0.16
N LEU A 42 1.64 9.22 1.23
CA LEU A 42 1.57 8.53 2.52
C LEU A 42 0.62 7.33 2.48
N GLU A 43 -0.52 7.43 1.80
CA GLU A 43 -1.43 6.28 1.62
C GLU A 43 -0.77 5.17 0.81
N ILE A 44 -0.05 5.52 -0.26
CA ILE A 44 0.75 4.55 -1.03
C ILE A 44 1.80 3.91 -0.13
N PHE A 45 2.60 4.71 0.58
CA PHE A 45 3.61 4.20 1.50
C PHE A 45 3.03 3.22 2.52
N LEU A 46 1.93 3.58 3.18
CA LEU A 46 1.27 2.71 4.15
C LEU A 46 0.71 1.44 3.50
N SER A 47 0.12 1.53 2.30
CA SER A 47 -0.39 0.36 1.58
C SER A 47 0.72 -0.65 1.26
N THR A 48 1.96 -0.18 1.08
CA THR A 48 3.10 -1.06 0.78
C THR A 48 3.37 -2.07 1.89
N ILE A 49 3.04 -1.74 3.14
CA ILE A 49 3.18 -2.64 4.30
C ILE A 49 2.32 -3.90 4.09
N GLY A 50 1.02 -3.71 3.83
CA GLY A 50 0.07 -4.78 3.56
C GLY A 50 0.40 -5.57 2.30
N THR A 51 0.84 -4.90 1.21
CA THR A 51 1.23 -5.62 -0.02
C THR A 51 2.51 -6.44 0.14
N CYS A 52 3.49 -5.95 0.92
CA CYS A 52 4.71 -6.70 1.24
C CYS A 52 4.38 -7.93 2.10
N ALA A 53 3.54 -7.78 3.12
CA ALA A 53 3.06 -8.93 3.89
C ALA A 53 2.28 -9.91 3.01
N GLY A 54 1.41 -9.40 2.14
CA GLY A 54 0.65 -10.19 1.16
C GLY A 54 1.52 -11.01 0.22
N PHE A 55 2.65 -10.47 -0.23
CA PHE A 55 3.62 -11.22 -1.01
C PHE A 55 4.14 -12.46 -0.27
N TYR A 56 4.47 -12.33 1.02
CA TYR A 56 4.94 -13.47 1.83
C TYR A 56 3.82 -14.48 2.11
N VAL A 57 2.60 -14.02 2.40
CA VAL A 57 1.42 -14.89 2.56
C VAL A 57 1.18 -15.69 1.27
N ALA A 58 1.21 -15.02 0.12
CA ALA A 58 1.02 -15.66 -1.18
C ALA A 58 2.14 -16.68 -1.47
N SER A 59 3.39 -16.32 -1.21
CA SER A 59 4.54 -17.21 -1.39
C SER A 59 4.44 -18.46 -0.51
N PHE A 60 3.99 -18.31 0.74
CA PHE A 60 3.74 -19.44 1.64
C PHE A 60 2.69 -20.40 1.06
N CYS A 61 1.54 -19.87 0.64
CA CYS A 61 0.45 -20.68 0.10
C CYS A 61 0.86 -21.39 -1.19
N GLN A 62 1.51 -20.68 -2.11
CA GLN A 62 2.02 -21.24 -3.37
C GLN A 62 3.00 -22.39 -3.14
N SER A 63 3.95 -22.23 -2.20
CA SER A 63 4.93 -23.28 -1.89
C SER A 63 4.32 -24.59 -1.37
N ARG A 64 3.06 -24.54 -0.93
CA ARG A 64 2.31 -25.66 -0.34
C ARG A 64 1.08 -26.05 -1.17
N SER A 65 0.91 -25.44 -2.35
CA SER A 65 -0.29 -25.63 -3.18
C SER A 65 -1.60 -25.35 -2.43
N ILE A 66 -1.60 -24.38 -1.52
CA ILE A 66 -2.79 -23.94 -0.79
C ILE A 66 -3.52 -22.91 -1.67
N PRO A 67 -4.82 -23.13 -2.01
CA PRO A 67 -5.63 -22.13 -2.69
C PRO A 67 -5.77 -20.85 -1.86
N MET A 68 -5.74 -19.69 -2.53
CA MET A 68 -5.86 -18.38 -1.86
C MET A 68 -7.24 -17.74 -2.03
N ASP A 69 -8.19 -18.49 -2.57
CA ASP A 69 -9.55 -18.01 -2.78
C ASP A 69 -10.18 -17.58 -1.45
N ASN A 70 -10.79 -16.39 -1.45
CA ASN A 70 -11.39 -15.77 -0.26
C ASN A 70 -10.41 -15.46 0.89
N MET A 71 -9.09 -15.51 0.67
CA MET A 71 -8.10 -14.95 1.59
C MET A 71 -7.97 -13.44 1.39
N SER A 72 -7.72 -12.70 2.46
CA SER A 72 -7.38 -11.27 2.37
C SER A 72 -6.53 -10.81 3.56
N ILE A 73 -5.95 -9.62 3.45
CA ILE A 73 -5.30 -8.93 4.57
C ILE A 73 -6.07 -7.64 4.82
N VAL A 74 -6.56 -7.47 6.04
CA VAL A 74 -7.13 -6.22 6.51
C VAL A 74 -6.03 -5.42 7.21
N GLN A 75 -5.61 -4.32 6.59
CA GLN A 75 -4.67 -3.38 7.18
C GLN A 75 -5.42 -2.27 7.90
N THR A 76 -5.20 -2.10 9.21
CA THR A 76 -5.74 -0.97 9.97
C THR A 76 -4.61 -0.05 10.39
N VAL A 77 -4.73 1.25 10.12
CA VAL A 77 -3.74 2.27 10.49
C VAL A 77 -4.33 3.17 11.56
N PHE A 78 -3.69 3.21 12.72
CA PHE A 78 -4.04 4.07 13.84
C PHE A 78 -3.15 5.32 13.81
N ARG A 79 -3.79 6.49 13.80
CA ARG A 79 -3.12 7.79 13.80
C ARG A 79 -3.40 8.51 15.11
N ASN A 80 -2.43 9.29 15.55
CA ASN A 80 -2.60 10.21 16.66
C ASN A 80 -3.41 11.44 16.19
N ASP A 81 -4.52 11.75 16.85
CA ASP A 81 -5.37 12.88 16.45
C ASP A 81 -4.72 14.26 16.68
N THR A 82 -3.74 14.33 17.60
CA THR A 82 -3.04 15.59 17.93
C THR A 82 -1.84 15.82 17.01
N THR A 83 -1.01 14.81 16.79
CA THR A 83 0.24 14.94 16.00
C THR A 83 0.07 14.54 14.54
N HIS A 84 -1.06 13.89 14.20
CA HIS A 84 -1.37 13.30 12.90
C HIS A 84 -0.39 12.19 12.44
N MET A 85 0.53 11.78 13.31
CA MET A 85 1.50 10.72 13.04
C MET A 85 0.84 9.34 13.14
N VAL A 86 1.35 8.39 12.36
CA VAL A 86 0.97 6.97 12.45
C VAL A 86 1.63 6.37 13.68
N GLU A 87 0.83 5.79 14.59
CA GLU A 87 1.33 5.17 15.82
C GLU A 87 1.36 3.64 15.75
N LYS A 88 0.41 3.06 15.02
CA LYS A 88 0.26 1.61 14.91
C LYS A 88 -0.32 1.22 13.57
N VAL A 89 0.18 0.12 13.03
CA VAL A 89 -0.42 -0.57 11.88
C VAL A 89 -0.67 -2.01 12.31
N THR A 90 -1.88 -2.52 12.10
CA THR A 90 -2.20 -3.94 12.25
C THR A 90 -2.50 -4.56 10.90
N LEU A 91 -2.13 -5.83 10.76
CA LEU A 91 -2.42 -6.65 9.59
C LEU A 91 -3.14 -7.91 10.09
N ASP A 92 -4.41 -8.02 9.75
CA ASP A 92 -5.24 -9.17 10.09
C ASP A 92 -5.41 -10.03 8.83
N ILE A 93 -4.84 -11.23 8.84
CA ILE A 93 -4.97 -12.17 7.73
C ILE A 93 -6.30 -12.91 7.91
N VAL A 94 -7.23 -12.68 6.99
CA VAL A 94 -8.52 -13.38 6.95
C VAL A 94 -8.33 -14.65 6.15
N LEU A 95 -8.44 -15.79 6.85
CA LEU A 95 -8.35 -17.13 6.27
C LEU A 95 -9.74 -17.65 5.93
N PRO A 96 -9.90 -18.45 4.86
CA PRO A 96 -11.15 -19.12 4.58
C PRO A 96 -11.39 -20.27 5.59
N PRO A 97 -12.64 -20.73 5.77
CA PRO A 97 -12.96 -21.78 6.75
C PRO A 97 -12.27 -23.12 6.52
N ASP A 98 -11.80 -23.37 5.30
CA ASP A 98 -11.12 -24.57 4.85
C ASP A 98 -9.58 -24.45 4.82
N PHE A 99 -9.03 -23.37 5.39
CA PHE A 99 -7.59 -23.22 5.51
C PHE A 99 -6.98 -24.33 6.41
N PRO A 100 -5.89 -25.00 5.98
CA PRO A 100 -5.29 -26.10 6.75
C PRO A 100 -4.75 -25.67 8.13
N GLU A 101 -4.89 -26.55 9.14
CA GLU A 101 -4.27 -26.40 10.48
C GLU A 101 -2.75 -26.71 10.47
#